data_AF-A0A9W6Q6W3-F1
#
_entry.id   AF-A0A9W6Q6W3-F1
#
_cell.length_a   1.000
_cell.length_b   1.000
_cell.length_c   1.000
_cell.angle_alpha   90.00
_cell.angle_beta   90.00
_cell.angle_gamma   90.00
#
_symmetry.space_group_name_H-M   'P 1'
#
loop_
_entity.id
_entity.type
_entity.pdbx_description
1 polymer ?
#
loop_
_entity_poly.entity_id
_entity_poly.type
_entity_poly.pdbx_seq_one_letter_code
_entity_poly.pdbx_strand_id
1 'polypeptide(L)'
;MTLTAAPTPTSPTPTSPAPEAPALLPAPRPLSAAALPLWLVTMPTTSPTGARGEQTFAVRAPSYAEALGAAAATAHARPALRHRRGAHIDTAAARATLHR
;
A
#
# COMPACT_ATOMS: atom_id res chain seq x y z
N MET A 1 -84.66 13.14 11.40
CA MET A 1 -83.83 11.96 11.72
C MET A 1 -82.88 11.76 10.54
N THR A 2 -81.59 12.11 10.66
CA THR A 2 -80.47 11.21 11.06
C THR A 2 -80.05 10.35 9.85
N LEU A 3 -78.79 10.19 9.43
CA LEU A 3 -77.48 10.86 9.59
C LEU A 3 -76.56 10.19 8.53
N THR A 4 -75.47 10.88 8.21
CA THR A 4 -74.39 10.50 7.27
C THR A 4 -73.43 9.41 7.81
N ALA A 5 -72.46 9.01 6.96
CA ALA A 5 -71.18 8.29 7.20
C ALA A 5 -71.17 6.76 6.89
N ALA A 6 -70.14 6.13 6.30
CA ALA A 6 -68.82 6.50 5.74
C ALA A 6 -68.27 5.31 4.90
N PRO A 7 -67.38 5.50 3.90
CA PRO A 7 -66.63 4.40 3.28
C PRO A 7 -65.33 4.06 4.04
N THR A 8 -65.11 2.76 4.21
CA THR A 8 -64.02 2.07 4.91
C THR A 8 -62.62 2.36 4.32
N PRO A 9 -61.56 2.46 5.15
CA PRO A 9 -60.20 2.82 4.70
C PRO A 9 -59.50 1.70 3.91
N THR A 10 -58.78 2.14 2.88
CA THR A 10 -57.83 1.37 2.07
C THR A 10 -56.63 0.91 2.91
N SER A 11 -56.32 -0.39 2.87
CA SER A 11 -55.11 -0.96 3.46
C SER A 11 -53.84 -0.35 2.86
N PRO A 12 -52.83 0.03 3.65
CA PRO A 12 -51.54 0.46 3.12
C PRO A 12 -50.76 -0.74 2.58
N THR A 13 -50.32 -0.60 1.33
CA THR A 13 -49.28 -1.43 0.70
C THR A 13 -48.05 -1.50 1.63
N PRO A 14 -47.46 -2.69 1.89
CA PRO A 14 -46.15 -2.75 2.49
C PRO A 14 -45.14 -2.24 1.45
N THR A 15 -44.76 -0.97 1.56
CA THR A 15 -43.57 -0.44 0.89
C THR A 15 -42.38 -1.23 1.44
N SER A 16 -41.92 -2.20 0.64
CA SER A 16 -40.64 -2.86 0.81
C SER A 16 -39.56 -1.78 0.98
N PRO A 17 -38.85 -1.71 2.11
CA PRO A 17 -37.70 -0.83 2.19
C PRO A 17 -36.69 -1.35 1.17
N ALA A 18 -36.40 -0.52 0.17
CA ALA A 18 -35.25 -0.74 -0.69
C ALA A 18 -34.04 -1.09 0.19
N PRO A 19 -33.22 -2.08 -0.18
CA PRO A 19 -32.05 -2.42 0.61
C PRO A 19 -31.19 -1.15 0.71
N GLU A 20 -31.12 -0.61 1.91
CA GLU A 20 -30.23 0.47 2.27
C GLU A 20 -28.83 0.01 1.84
N ALA A 21 -28.35 0.56 0.74
CA ALA A 21 -27.04 0.25 0.21
C ALA A 21 -26.07 0.53 1.36
N PRO A 22 -25.31 -0.48 1.86
CA PRO A 22 -24.43 -0.27 2.99
C PRO A 22 -23.52 0.89 2.64
N ALA A 23 -23.54 1.93 3.48
CA ALA A 23 -22.74 3.13 3.31
C ALA A 23 -21.32 2.70 2.95
N LEU A 24 -20.97 2.85 1.67
CA LEU A 24 -19.67 2.53 1.14
C LEU A 24 -18.69 3.40 1.92
N LEU A 25 -17.96 2.77 2.85
CA LEU A 25 -16.84 3.41 3.52
C LEU A 25 -15.98 4.05 2.42
N PRO A 26 -15.58 5.33 2.58
CA PRO A 26 -14.78 6.00 1.58
C PRO A 26 -13.56 5.13 1.29
N ALA A 27 -13.41 4.72 0.02
CA ALA A 27 -12.30 3.89 -0.40
C ALA A 27 -10.99 4.56 0.05
N PRO A 28 -10.05 3.81 0.66
CA PRO A 28 -8.77 4.38 1.08
C PRO A 28 -8.12 5.02 -0.14
N ARG A 29 -7.91 6.34 -0.07
CA ARG A 29 -7.28 7.07 -1.17
C ARG A 29 -5.85 6.56 -1.27
N PRO A 30 -5.37 6.16 -2.47
CA PRO A 30 -3.98 5.81 -2.64
C PRO A 30 -3.15 7.04 -2.27
N LEU A 31 -2.31 6.91 -1.24
CA LEU A 31 -1.34 7.95 -0.93
C LEU A 31 -0.41 8.07 -2.14
N SER A 32 -0.29 9.29 -2.67
CA SER A 32 0.71 9.55 -3.71
C SER A 32 2.08 9.14 -3.19
N ALA A 33 2.90 8.47 -4.01
CA ALA A 33 4.24 8.04 -3.60
C ALA A 33 5.09 9.20 -3.04
N ALA A 34 4.85 10.43 -3.49
CA ALA A 34 5.50 11.63 -2.99
C ALA A 34 5.16 11.99 -1.53
N ALA A 35 4.01 11.55 -1.02
CA ALA A 35 3.56 11.78 0.36
C ALA A 35 4.13 10.76 1.35
N LEU A 36 4.76 9.69 0.87
CA LEU A 36 5.37 8.67 1.73
C LEU A 36 6.75 9.12 2.23
N PRO A 37 7.13 8.73 3.46
CA PRO A 37 8.44 9.02 4.00
C PRO A 37 9.54 8.45 3.12
N LEU A 38 10.66 9.19 3.02
CA LEU A 38 11.84 8.73 2.29
C LEU A 38 12.71 7.88 3.22
N TRP A 39 13.09 6.69 2.77
CA TRP A 39 13.99 5.78 3.46
C TRP A 39 15.27 5.61 2.67
N LEU A 40 16.40 5.63 3.37
CA LEU A 40 17.69 5.21 2.84
C LEU A 40 17.95 3.78 3.29
N VAL A 41 17.96 2.85 2.35
CA VAL A 41 18.20 1.43 2.58
C VAL A 41 19.60 1.07 2.14
N THR A 42 20.46 0.69 3.08
CA THR A 42 21.82 0.25 2.80
C THR A 42 21.87 -1.28 2.85
N MET A 43 22.41 -1.87 1.79
CA MET A 43 22.57 -3.31 1.62
C MET A 43 24.04 -3.66 1.43
N PRO A 44 24.60 -4.57 2.24
CA PRO A 44 25.96 -5.06 2.01
C PRO A 44 26.06 -5.77 0.66
N THR A 45 27.22 -5.63 0.02
CA THR A 45 27.57 -6.30 -1.22
C THR A 45 28.90 -7.02 -1.07
N THR A 46 29.03 -8.15 -1.77
CA THR A 46 30.26 -8.93 -1.82
C THR A 46 30.62 -9.17 -3.28
N SER A 47 31.76 -8.66 -3.72
CA SER A 47 32.25 -8.87 -5.08
C SER A 47 32.71 -10.32 -5.29
N PRO A 48 32.88 -10.77 -6.56
CA PRO A 48 33.41 -12.10 -6.85
C PRO A 48 34.82 -12.35 -6.29
N THR A 49 35.61 -11.31 -6.08
CA THR A 49 36.94 -11.39 -5.47
C THR A 49 36.90 -11.36 -3.93
N GLY A 50 35.71 -11.34 -3.33
CA GLY A 50 35.50 -11.32 -1.88
C GLY A 50 35.55 -9.93 -1.25
N ALA A 51 35.82 -8.86 -2.02
CA ALA A 51 35.77 -7.50 -1.49
C ALA A 51 34.35 -7.14 -1.05
N ARG A 52 34.24 -6.56 0.16
CA ARG A 52 32.97 -6.09 0.74
C ARG A 52 32.72 -4.64 0.37
N GLY A 53 31.45 -4.30 0.15
CA GLY A 53 30.99 -2.94 -0.08
C GLY A 53 29.55 -2.77 0.37
N GLU A 54 28.97 -1.62 0.08
CA GLU A 54 27.58 -1.30 0.41
C GLU A 54 26.90 -0.63 -0.78
N GLN A 55 25.60 -0.87 -0.93
CA GLN A 55 24.76 -0.20 -1.91
C GLN A 55 23.57 0.43 -1.20
N THR A 56 23.37 1.73 -1.41
CA THR A 56 22.27 2.49 -0.81
C THR A 56 21.19 2.78 -1.84
N PHE A 57 19.93 2.55 -1.46
CA PHE A 57 18.73 2.84 -2.25
C PHE A 57 17.87 3.86 -1.53
N ALA A 58 17.39 4.86 -2.26
CA ALA A 58 16.41 5.82 -1.76
C ALA A 58 15.00 5.35 -2.17
N VAL A 59 14.16 4.99 -1.20
CA VAL A 59 12.84 4.40 -1.43
C VAL A 59 11.79 5.12 -0.61
N ARG A 60 10.65 5.44 -1.22
CA ARG A 60 9.51 5.99 -0.50
C ARG A 60 8.56 4.88 -0.09
N ALA A 61 8.33 4.73 1.21
CA ALA A 61 7.52 3.65 1.77
C ALA A 61 6.86 4.08 3.09
N PRO A 62 5.66 3.59 3.42
CA PRO A 62 4.98 3.90 4.67
C PRO A 62 5.62 3.24 5.90
N SER A 63 6.41 2.17 5.71
CA SER A 63 7.00 1.41 6.82
C SER A 63 8.43 0.93 6.51
N TYR A 64 9.17 0.59 7.57
CA TYR A 64 10.51 0.01 7.48
C TYR A 64 10.53 -1.28 6.65
N ALA A 65 9.56 -2.18 6.88
CA ALA A 65 9.48 -3.46 6.18
C ALA A 65 9.20 -3.28 4.68
N GLU A 66 8.30 -2.36 4.32
CA GLU A 66 8.04 -2.03 2.93
C GLU A 66 9.23 -1.36 2.25
N ALA A 67 9.97 -0.51 2.97
CA ALA A 67 11.20 0.09 2.46
C ALA A 67 12.24 -0.98 2.11
N LEU A 68 12.48 -1.96 2.99
CA LEU A 68 13.38 -3.09 2.72
C LEU A 68 12.92 -3.92 1.53
N GLY A 69 11.63 -4.26 1.46
CA GLY A 69 11.07 -5.06 0.35
C GLY A 69 11.21 -4.36 -1.00
N ALA A 70 10.85 -3.07 -1.07
CA ALA A 70 10.96 -2.28 -2.29
C ALA A 70 12.42 -2.02 -2.70
N ALA A 71 13.32 -1.80 -1.75
CA ALA A 71 14.76 -1.70 -2.03
C ALA A 71 15.33 -3.03 -2.55
N ALA A 72 14.92 -4.17 -1.98
CA ALA A 72 15.35 -5.49 -2.44
C ALA A 72 14.86 -5.74 -3.87
N ALA A 73 13.57 -5.48 -4.15
CA ALA A 73 13.03 -5.58 -5.50
C ALA A 73 13.80 -4.71 -6.51
N THR A 74 14.16 -3.49 -6.11
CA THR A 74 14.98 -2.57 -6.93
C THR A 74 16.40 -3.11 -7.14
N ALA A 75 17.02 -3.66 -6.10
CA ALA A 75 18.36 -4.23 -6.17
C ALA A 75 18.45 -5.45 -7.09
N HIS A 76 17.35 -6.19 -7.25
CA HIS A 76 17.22 -7.32 -8.16
C HIS A 76 16.69 -6.94 -9.55
N ALA A 77 16.40 -5.65 -9.78
CA ALA A 77 15.98 -5.19 -11.11
C ALA A 77 17.14 -5.34 -12.12
N ARG A 78 16.79 -5.69 -13.36
CA ARG A 78 17.78 -5.90 -14.45
C ARG A 78 18.78 -4.76 -14.62
N PRO A 79 18.42 -3.46 -14.51
CA PRO A 79 19.39 -2.38 -14.57
C PRO A 79 20.43 -2.46 -13.44
N ALA A 80 20.00 -2.70 -12.20
CA ALA A 80 20.89 -2.79 -11.04
C ALA A 80 21.88 -3.97 -11.16
N LEU A 81 21.42 -5.10 -11.70
CA LEU A 81 22.27 -6.26 -11.96
C LEU A 81 23.38 -5.98 -12.97
N ARG A 82 23.09 -5.18 -14.02
CA ARG A 82 24.10 -4.81 -15.04
C ARG A 82 25.27 -4.01 -14.44
N HIS A 83 24.99 -3.17 -13.45
CA HIS A 83 26.02 -2.31 -12.84
C HIS A 83 26.82 -3.02 -11.74
N ARG A 84 26.30 -4.10 -11.15
CA ARG A 84 26.96 -4.81 -10.03
C ARG A 84 28.13 -5.71 -10.42
N ARG A 85 28.39 -5.93 -11.72
CA ARG A 85 29.52 -6.75 -12.23
C ARG A 85 29.70 -8.10 -11.50
N GLY A 86 28.59 -8.75 -11.13
CA GLY A 86 28.59 -10.03 -10.42
C GLY A 86 28.73 -9.95 -8.89
N ALA A 87 28.80 -8.76 -8.29
CA ALA A 87 28.73 -8.63 -6.83
C ALA A 87 27.39 -9.16 -6.31
N HIS A 88 27.42 -9.99 -5.27
CA HIS A 88 26.26 -10.45 -4.52
C HIS A 88 25.73 -9.32 -3.61
N ILE A 89 24.42 -9.29 -3.36
CA ILE A 89 23.80 -8.35 -2.42
C ILE A 89 23.16 -9.17 -1.31
N ASP A 90 23.46 -8.81 -0.08
CA ASP A 90 22.88 -9.45 1.08
C ASP A 90 21.66 -8.63 1.53
N THR A 91 20.48 -9.06 1.09
CA THR A 91 19.22 -8.44 1.51
C THR A 91 18.85 -8.78 2.94
N ALA A 92 19.40 -9.87 3.52
CA ALA A 92 19.13 -10.25 4.90
C ALA A 92 19.87 -9.34 5.89
N ALA A 93 21.05 -8.87 5.52
CA ALA A 93 21.81 -7.88 6.27
C ALA A 93 21.42 -6.42 5.97
N ALA A 94 20.38 -6.19 5.19
CA ALA A 94 19.93 -4.85 4.81
C ALA A 94 19.40 -4.05 6.00
N ARG A 95 19.66 -2.74 5.99
CA ARG A 95 19.18 -1.80 7.02
C ARG A 95 18.53 -0.59 6.37
N ALA A 96 17.36 -0.22 6.86
CA ALA A 96 16.67 1.00 6.44
C ALA A 96 16.77 2.09 7.51
N THR A 97 16.99 3.32 7.07
CA THR A 97 16.98 4.50 7.94
C THR A 97 16.01 5.51 7.38
N LEU A 98 15.17 6.08 8.24
CA LEU A 98 14.24 7.12 7.83
C LEU A 98 15.02 8.41 7.55
N HIS A 99 14.88 8.94 6.34
CA HIS A 99 15.47 10.21 5.94
C HIS A 99 14.50 11.33 6.34
N ARG A 100 14.99 12.26 7.15
CA ARG A 100 14.25 13.36 7.76
C ARG A 100 14.69 14.69 7.17
#